data_AF-A0A956YFH4-F1
#
_entry.id   AF-A0A956YFH4-F1
#
_cell.length_a   1.000
_cell.length_b   1.000
_cell.length_c   1.000
_cell.angle_alpha   90.00
_cell.angle_beta   90.00
_cell.angle_gamma   90.00
#
_symmetry.space_group_name_H-M   'P 1'
#
loop_
_entity.id
_entity.type
_entity.pdbx_description
1 polymer ?
#
loop_
_entity_poly.entity_id
_entity_poly.type
_entity_poly.pdbx_seq_one_letter_code
_entity_poly.pdbx_strand_id
1 'polypeptide(L)'
;MIGFERRQHILRILADKPGIRVTQLAEQLAVSEGTIRNDLTALEEEQQVRRVRGGAVLVEPEASLPGLVQVANAEAKQRIARWAAEAVEDGSTILLDASTTVQFMIPHLREYQRLTIVTNGLETARQVARNTNHTVVLVGGMLNRSGNATTGLIGLEMLKNMHIHAAYVSCVGFNFESGLTERHIEEAQLKEAMLASIPRIIALVGSNKIGAMGTLPFVKTEQISHFFTDSEVPVGFVDQMRRANINLTVCGENTVRSFTVDGQKAQFTIGFANQSEELPFAVDVRRSLERAAADVGSIDLVVANNRLSGEEALRVADRLIQRSIDLVIEYQIDYKAGNLLMDKFQQASIPVIAIDIPMLGATFFGVDNYRAGHLAGRALGAWIGRQWHGRFDHLLILEEPRAGSLPEARIQGQLDGLKEVVADLPPTERTHHIDCGNRTAVSEAGVAKILQTIPNGRRIAVVSFNDEAAFGALQAARKASREADVVIVGQGADRLVRGEIRNPQSRLIGSTAYMPERYGDKIIDLALKILRGESVPPAVYMQHVFIDASNIARYYPAVD
;
A
#
# COMPACT_ATOMS: atom_id res chain seq x y z
N MET A 1 34.56 -0.29 24.94
CA MET A 1 33.17 -0.12 24.46
C MET A 1 32.92 1.35 24.20
N ILE A 2 32.52 1.73 22.99
CA ILE A 2 32.20 3.12 22.64
C ILE A 2 30.90 3.57 23.33
N GLY A 3 30.71 4.87 23.52
CA GLY A 3 29.59 5.41 24.32
C GLY A 3 28.20 4.97 23.84
N PHE A 4 27.99 4.90 22.53
CA PHE A 4 26.74 4.42 21.94
C PHE A 4 26.44 2.95 22.27
N GLU A 5 27.41 2.05 22.04
CA GLU A 5 27.26 0.62 22.38
C GLU A 5 27.01 0.40 23.87
N ARG A 6 27.68 1.19 24.72
CA ARG A 6 27.50 1.10 26.17
C ARG A 6 26.11 1.56 26.60
N ARG A 7 25.59 2.64 26.03
CA ARG A 7 24.21 3.08 26.28
C ARG A 7 23.18 2.06 25.81
N GLN A 8 23.37 1.45 24.65
CA GLN A 8 22.52 0.35 24.16
C GLN A 8 22.57 -0.87 25.09
N HIS A 9 23.73 -1.18 25.65
CA HIS A 9 23.87 -2.28 26.62
C HIS A 9 23.17 -1.96 27.95
N ILE A 10 23.29 -0.73 28.45
CA ILE A 10 22.58 -0.26 29.65
C ILE A 10 21.06 -0.39 29.47
N LEU A 11 20.52 -0.01 28.30
CA LEU A 11 19.10 -0.16 27.99
C LEU A 11 18.65 -1.63 27.96
N ARG A 12 19.47 -2.54 27.42
CA ARG A 12 19.18 -3.99 27.46
C ARG A 12 19.13 -4.53 28.87
N ILE A 13 20.09 -4.14 29.73
CA ILE A 13 20.11 -4.55 31.13
C ILE A 13 18.87 -4.04 31.88
N LEU A 14 18.45 -2.81 31.60
CA LEU A 14 17.25 -2.20 32.18
C LEU A 14 15.94 -2.79 31.63
N ALA A 15 15.94 -3.35 30.41
CA ALA A 15 14.79 -4.06 29.86
C ALA A 15 14.52 -5.38 30.60
N ASP A 16 15.57 -6.08 31.04
CA ASP A 16 15.45 -7.33 31.80
C ASP A 16 15.22 -7.10 33.31
N LYS A 17 15.66 -5.95 33.85
CA LYS A 17 15.49 -5.58 35.25
C LYS A 17 15.00 -4.13 35.35
N PRO A 18 13.73 -3.89 35.78
CA PRO A 18 13.10 -2.56 35.74
C PRO A 18 13.72 -1.51 36.69
N GLY A 19 14.84 -1.82 37.35
CA GLY A 19 15.69 -0.85 38.04
C GLY A 19 17.04 -1.45 38.42
N ILE A 20 18.10 -0.65 38.25
CA ILE A 20 19.48 -1.06 38.61
C ILE A 20 20.25 0.11 39.22
N ARG A 21 21.14 -0.20 40.17
CA ARG A 21 22.01 0.81 40.80
C ARG A 21 23.20 1.15 39.92
N VAL A 22 23.67 2.40 40.02
CA VAL A 22 24.87 2.88 39.28
C VAL A 22 26.09 2.01 39.59
N THR A 23 26.25 1.59 40.85
CA THR A 23 27.35 0.72 41.29
C THR A 23 27.33 -0.64 40.57
N GLN A 24 26.15 -1.22 40.38
CA GLN A 24 25.99 -2.51 39.71
C GLN A 24 26.23 -2.41 38.20
N LEU A 25 25.79 -1.32 37.56
CA LEU A 25 26.10 -1.07 36.14
C LEU A 25 27.60 -0.85 35.92
N ALA A 26 28.26 -0.13 36.85
CA ALA A 26 29.69 0.12 36.80
C ALA A 26 30.49 -1.19 36.90
N GLU A 27 30.10 -2.08 37.81
CA GLU A 27 30.69 -3.42 37.95
C GLU A 27 30.45 -4.30 36.72
N GLN A 28 29.21 -4.40 36.23
CA GLN A 28 28.86 -5.27 35.10
C GLN A 28 29.51 -4.85 33.78
N LEU A 29 29.64 -3.54 33.57
CA LEU A 29 30.22 -2.98 32.34
C LEU A 29 31.71 -2.65 32.49
N ALA A 30 32.31 -2.94 33.65
CA ALA A 30 33.71 -2.68 33.99
C ALA A 30 34.13 -1.22 33.69
N VAL A 31 33.32 -0.26 34.11
CA VAL A 31 33.56 1.19 33.94
C VAL A 31 33.35 1.95 35.24
N SER A 32 33.81 3.20 35.32
CA SER A 32 33.61 4.02 36.53
C SER A 32 32.16 4.45 36.70
N GLU A 33 31.71 4.63 37.95
CA GLU A 33 30.37 5.17 38.24
C GLU A 33 30.12 6.52 37.58
N GLY A 34 31.16 7.37 37.46
CA GLY A 34 31.08 8.65 36.76
C GLY A 34 30.71 8.50 35.28
N THR A 35 31.21 7.43 34.63
CA THR A 35 30.90 7.12 33.23
C THR A 35 29.44 6.68 33.09
N ILE A 36 28.96 5.82 33.99
CA ILE A 36 27.56 5.40 34.03
C ILE A 36 26.63 6.58 34.32
N ARG A 37 27.00 7.50 35.22
CA ARG A 37 26.21 8.71 35.48
C ARG A 37 26.07 9.56 34.22
N ASN A 38 27.15 9.75 33.44
CA ASN A 38 27.10 10.51 32.19
C ASN A 38 26.24 9.81 31.12
N ASP A 39 26.36 8.49 30.99
CA ASP A 39 25.55 7.72 30.04
C ASP A 39 24.05 7.75 30.42
N LEU A 40 23.73 7.67 31.72
CA LEU A 40 22.37 7.81 32.21
C LEU A 40 21.81 9.23 32.06
N THR A 41 22.65 10.28 32.17
CA THR A 41 22.24 11.65 31.84
C THR A 41 21.86 11.76 30.36
N ALA A 42 22.70 11.25 29.46
CA ALA A 42 22.40 11.27 28.02
C ALA A 42 21.12 10.48 27.67
N LEU A 43 20.93 9.31 28.28
CA LEU A 43 19.72 8.51 28.09
C LEU A 43 18.45 9.17 28.68
N GLU A 44 18.59 9.95 29.74
CA GLU A 44 17.48 10.71 30.34
C GLU A 44 17.12 11.95 29.50
N GLU A 45 18.11 12.64 28.93
CA GLU A 45 17.90 13.70 27.92
C GLU A 45 17.16 13.16 26.68
N GLU A 46 17.46 11.93 26.28
CA GLU A 46 16.77 11.20 25.20
C GLU A 46 15.43 10.58 25.63
N GLN A 47 14.97 10.82 26.86
CA GLN A 47 13.72 10.30 27.45
C GLN A 47 13.61 8.76 27.49
N GLN A 48 14.73 8.03 27.43
CA GLN A 48 14.73 6.57 27.44
C GLN A 48 14.80 5.98 28.86
N VAL A 49 15.34 6.74 29.82
CA VAL A 49 15.43 6.35 31.23
C VAL A 49 15.09 7.51 32.16
N ARG A 50 14.64 7.20 33.38
CA ARG A 50 14.40 8.16 34.45
C ARG A 50 15.34 7.84 35.59
N ARG A 51 16.10 8.83 36.03
CA ARG A 51 17.02 8.64 37.15
C ARG A 51 16.24 8.61 38.46
N VAL A 52 16.64 7.70 39.33
CA VAL A 52 16.13 7.57 40.71
C VAL A 52 17.31 7.62 41.67
N ARG A 53 17.05 7.75 42.98
CA ARG A 53 18.11 7.92 43.97
C ARG A 53 19.09 6.72 43.96
N GLY A 54 20.25 6.90 43.35
CA GLY A 54 21.33 5.90 43.24
C GLY A 54 21.26 4.96 42.02
N GLY A 55 20.36 5.18 41.06
CA GLY A 55 20.16 4.29 39.91
C GLY A 55 19.36 4.91 38.77
N ALA A 56 18.89 4.08 37.86
CA ALA A 56 17.95 4.46 36.81
C ALA A 56 16.88 3.38 36.61
N VAL A 57 15.72 3.81 36.13
CA VAL A 57 14.61 2.95 35.68
C VAL A 57 14.26 3.34 34.25
N LEU A 58 13.69 2.43 33.46
CA LEU A 58 13.25 2.77 32.10
C LEU A 58 12.07 3.76 32.17
N VAL A 59 12.04 4.75 31.26
CA VAL A 59 10.83 5.58 31.08
C VAL A 59 9.90 4.81 30.16
N GLU A 60 8.73 4.42 30.66
CA GLU A 60 7.67 3.93 29.77
C GLU A 60 7.06 5.13 29.03
N PRO A 61 7.04 5.14 27.69
CA PRO A 61 6.39 6.19 26.93
C PRO A 61 4.88 6.20 27.23
N GLU A 62 4.33 7.37 27.55
CA GLU A 62 2.89 7.57 27.63
C GLU A 62 2.25 7.20 26.28
N ALA A 63 1.32 6.24 26.34
CA ALA A 63 0.39 5.85 25.27
C ALA A 63 1.01 5.44 23.91
N SER A 64 2.01 4.56 23.91
CA SER A 64 2.24 3.64 22.79
C SER A 64 1.77 2.22 23.15
N LEU A 65 1.04 1.60 22.22
CA LEU A 65 0.38 0.29 22.32
C LEU A 65 1.22 -0.81 23.00
N PRO A 66 0.63 -1.71 23.81
CA PRO A 66 1.35 -2.85 24.39
C PRO A 66 1.77 -3.85 23.31
N GLY A 67 3.06 -4.24 23.30
CA GLY A 67 3.54 -5.45 22.63
C GLY A 67 4.67 -5.27 21.61
N LEU A 68 5.89 -4.98 22.06
CA LEU A 68 7.10 -5.41 21.36
C LEU A 68 7.81 -6.49 22.20
N VAL A 69 7.11 -7.62 22.35
CA VAL A 69 7.84 -8.90 22.35
C VAL A 69 8.61 -8.92 21.03
N GLN A 70 9.90 -9.26 21.03
CA GLN A 70 10.61 -9.59 19.79
C GLN A 70 9.87 -10.77 19.14
N VAL A 71 8.92 -10.46 18.26
CA VAL A 71 8.17 -11.47 17.52
C VAL A 71 9.17 -12.07 16.53
N ALA A 72 9.57 -13.32 16.76
CA ALA A 72 10.46 -14.03 15.85
C ALA A 72 9.90 -13.96 14.41
N ASN A 73 10.79 -13.72 13.45
CA ASN A 73 10.50 -13.56 12.03
C ASN A 73 9.49 -12.44 11.71
N ALA A 74 9.51 -11.33 12.46
CA ALA A 74 8.61 -10.20 12.27
C ALA A 74 8.61 -9.67 10.82
N GLU A 75 9.77 -9.52 10.19
CA GLU A 75 9.85 -9.02 8.81
C GLU A 75 9.15 -9.94 7.81
N ALA A 76 9.37 -11.25 7.89
CA ALA A 76 8.68 -12.22 7.03
C ALA A 76 7.16 -12.17 7.26
N LYS A 77 6.73 -12.08 8.52
CA LYS A 77 5.31 -11.95 8.87
C LYS A 77 4.69 -10.66 8.33
N GLN A 78 5.38 -9.54 8.43
CA GLN A 78 4.94 -8.26 7.87
C GLN A 78 4.79 -8.34 6.35
N ARG A 79 5.75 -8.94 5.64
CA ARG A 79 5.66 -9.13 4.19
C ARG A 79 4.43 -9.96 3.82
N ILE A 80 4.28 -11.13 4.43
CA ILE A 80 3.14 -12.02 4.21
C ILE A 80 1.82 -11.29 4.49
N ALA A 81 1.74 -10.59 5.62
CA ALA A 81 0.53 -9.89 6.05
C ALA A 81 0.14 -8.73 5.14
N ARG A 82 1.11 -7.93 4.68
CA ARG A 82 0.89 -6.83 3.73
C ARG A 82 0.20 -7.34 2.46
N TRP A 83 0.73 -8.40 1.88
CA TRP A 83 0.21 -8.97 0.63
C TRP A 83 -1.10 -9.73 0.84
N ALA A 84 -1.25 -10.45 1.95
CA ALA A 84 -2.50 -11.12 2.28
C ALA A 84 -3.65 -10.13 2.51
N ALA A 85 -3.37 -8.95 3.08
CA ALA A 85 -4.37 -7.90 3.27
C ALA A 85 -4.92 -7.38 1.94
N GLU A 86 -4.16 -7.50 0.84
CA GLU A 86 -4.62 -7.08 -0.48
C GLU A 86 -5.72 -7.95 -1.06
N ALA A 87 -5.81 -9.21 -0.61
CA ALA A 87 -6.86 -10.14 -1.02
C ALA A 87 -8.21 -9.86 -0.33
N VAL A 88 -8.29 -8.85 0.53
CA VAL A 88 -9.52 -8.42 1.22
C VAL A 88 -10.34 -7.50 0.31
N GLU A 89 -11.66 -7.66 0.35
CA GLU A 89 -12.61 -6.84 -0.39
C GLU A 89 -13.34 -5.88 0.57
N ASP A 90 -13.60 -4.64 0.15
CA ASP A 90 -14.38 -3.67 0.92
C ASP A 90 -15.78 -4.22 1.23
N GLY A 91 -16.29 -3.94 2.44
CA GLY A 91 -17.61 -4.42 2.89
C GLY A 91 -17.68 -5.91 3.25
N SER A 92 -16.60 -6.67 3.10
CA SER A 92 -16.61 -8.11 3.38
C SER A 92 -16.59 -8.44 4.88
N THR A 93 -17.13 -9.61 5.22
CA THR A 93 -16.99 -10.22 6.56
C THR A 93 -15.87 -11.25 6.52
N ILE A 94 -14.80 -11.03 7.28
CA ILE A 94 -13.61 -11.90 7.29
C ILE A 94 -13.31 -12.43 8.69
N LEU A 95 -12.79 -13.65 8.78
CA LEU A 95 -12.26 -14.22 10.01
C LEU A 95 -10.74 -14.05 10.06
N LEU A 96 -10.23 -13.53 11.17
CA LEU A 96 -8.80 -13.43 11.47
C LEU A 96 -8.50 -14.28 12.70
N ASP A 97 -7.68 -15.32 12.59
CA ASP A 97 -7.29 -16.10 13.77
C ASP A 97 -6.40 -15.31 14.73
N ALA A 98 -6.19 -15.84 15.94
CA ALA A 98 -5.37 -15.22 16.97
C ALA A 98 -3.85 -15.26 16.69
N SER A 99 -3.40 -15.60 15.47
CA SER A 99 -1.99 -15.77 15.19
C SER A 99 -1.26 -14.44 15.00
N THR A 100 0.01 -14.40 15.41
CA THR A 100 0.83 -13.18 15.25
C THR A 100 1.01 -12.76 13.79
N THR A 101 1.02 -13.71 12.85
CA THR A 101 1.18 -13.39 11.42
C THR A 101 -0.05 -12.69 10.89
N VAL A 102 -1.25 -13.18 11.24
CA VAL A 102 -2.52 -12.55 10.85
C VAL A 102 -2.69 -11.19 11.53
N GLN A 103 -2.24 -11.05 12.78
CA GLN A 103 -2.25 -9.77 13.49
C GLN A 103 -1.48 -8.65 12.76
N PHE A 104 -0.39 -8.97 12.04
CA PHE A 104 0.33 -7.99 11.22
C PHE A 104 -0.48 -7.48 10.03
N MET A 105 -1.62 -8.08 9.68
CA MET A 105 -2.48 -7.57 8.61
C MET A 105 -3.22 -6.30 9.04
N ILE A 106 -3.50 -6.14 10.34
CA ILE A 106 -4.42 -5.11 10.86
C ILE A 106 -4.05 -3.69 10.43
N PRO A 107 -2.76 -3.25 10.47
CA PRO A 107 -2.39 -1.92 9.99
C PRO A 107 -2.73 -1.67 8.52
N HIS A 108 -2.65 -2.70 7.67
CA HIS A 108 -2.95 -2.63 6.25
C HIS A 108 -4.46 -2.63 5.96
N LEU A 109 -5.27 -3.12 6.89
CA LEU A 109 -6.73 -3.11 6.76
C LEU A 109 -7.32 -1.70 6.95
N ARG A 110 -6.55 -0.71 7.42
CA ARG A 110 -7.03 0.67 7.63
C ARG A 110 -7.51 1.37 6.37
N GLU A 111 -6.95 1.00 5.22
CA GLU A 111 -7.27 1.61 3.93
C GLU A 111 -8.64 1.16 3.39
N TYR A 112 -9.12 0.01 3.87
CA TYR A 112 -10.39 -0.58 3.51
C TYR A 112 -11.54 0.06 4.30
N GLN A 113 -12.76 -0.14 3.83
CA GLN A 113 -13.97 0.43 4.41
C GLN A 113 -15.00 -0.66 4.76
N ARG A 114 -15.66 -0.48 5.91
CA ARG A 114 -16.80 -1.29 6.37
C ARG A 114 -16.54 -2.79 6.44
N LEU A 115 -15.34 -3.21 6.85
CA LEU A 115 -15.10 -4.63 7.12
C LEU A 115 -15.82 -5.05 8.40
N THR A 116 -16.31 -6.29 8.42
CA THR A 116 -16.69 -6.98 9.66
C THR A 116 -15.64 -8.04 9.96
N ILE A 117 -14.83 -7.82 10.98
CA ILE A 117 -13.72 -8.69 11.36
C ILE A 117 -14.15 -9.57 12.53
N VAL A 118 -14.25 -10.87 12.26
CA VAL A 118 -14.49 -11.92 13.27
C VAL A 118 -13.16 -12.47 13.74
N THR A 119 -12.93 -12.57 15.04
CA THR A 119 -11.66 -13.11 15.55
C THR A 119 -11.82 -13.78 16.90
N ASN A 120 -11.02 -14.81 17.19
CA ASN A 120 -10.85 -15.36 18.53
C ASN A 120 -9.63 -14.75 19.26
N GLY A 121 -8.89 -13.85 18.60
CA GLY A 121 -7.74 -13.16 19.18
C GLY A 121 -8.16 -11.90 19.94
N LEU A 122 -7.90 -11.87 21.24
CA LEU A 122 -8.22 -10.70 22.08
C LEU A 122 -7.42 -9.46 21.63
N GLU A 123 -6.14 -9.65 21.32
CA GLU A 123 -5.28 -8.56 20.86
C GLU A 123 -5.65 -8.12 19.44
N THR A 124 -5.96 -9.06 18.54
CA THR A 124 -6.50 -8.76 17.20
C THR A 124 -7.76 -7.89 17.34
N ALA A 125 -8.71 -8.30 18.18
CA ALA A 125 -9.94 -7.55 18.39
C ALA A 125 -9.69 -6.14 18.91
N ARG A 126 -8.78 -6.01 19.90
CA ARG A 126 -8.40 -4.73 20.49
C ARG A 126 -7.75 -3.80 19.47
N GLN A 127 -6.87 -4.32 18.61
CA GLN A 127 -6.21 -3.51 17.59
C GLN A 127 -7.19 -3.04 16.53
N VAL A 128 -8.08 -3.91 16.05
CA VAL A 128 -9.12 -3.50 15.09
C VAL A 128 -9.99 -2.40 15.68
N ALA A 129 -10.50 -2.60 16.91
CA ALA A 129 -11.36 -1.63 17.58
C ALA A 129 -10.71 -0.25 17.80
N ARG A 130 -9.40 -0.20 18.03
CA ARG A 130 -8.68 1.04 18.35
C ARG A 130 -8.12 1.76 17.13
N ASN A 131 -7.78 1.01 16.08
CA ASN A 131 -6.90 1.49 15.02
C ASN A 131 -7.58 1.54 13.65
N THR A 132 -8.85 1.13 13.54
CA THR A 132 -9.58 1.05 12.28
C THR A 132 -11.02 1.52 12.49
N ASN A 133 -11.76 1.75 11.41
CA ASN A 133 -13.19 2.07 11.44
C ASN A 133 -14.08 0.84 11.17
N HIS A 134 -13.52 -0.37 11.39
CA HIS A 134 -14.19 -1.64 11.09
C HIS A 134 -15.03 -2.14 12.26
N THR A 135 -16.05 -2.94 11.94
CA THR A 135 -16.80 -3.68 12.96
C THR A 135 -15.96 -4.87 13.39
N VAL A 136 -15.89 -5.14 14.69
CA VAL A 136 -15.17 -6.29 15.23
C VAL A 136 -16.09 -7.17 16.07
N VAL A 137 -16.04 -8.47 15.81
CA VAL A 137 -16.75 -9.52 16.53
C VAL A 137 -15.73 -10.43 17.19
N LEU A 138 -15.68 -10.41 18.53
CA LEU A 138 -14.82 -11.30 19.29
C LEU A 138 -15.57 -12.61 19.60
N VAL A 139 -15.06 -13.72 19.09
CA VAL A 139 -15.57 -15.05 19.42
C VAL A 139 -15.27 -15.33 20.88
N GLY A 140 -16.32 -15.42 21.70
CA GLY A 140 -16.19 -15.70 23.14
C GLY A 140 -15.71 -17.13 23.44
N GLY A 141 -15.33 -17.38 24.70
CA GLY A 141 -14.84 -18.68 25.15
C GLY A 141 -14.01 -18.57 26.42
N MET A 142 -13.18 -19.58 26.65
CA MET A 142 -12.19 -19.58 27.73
C MET A 142 -10.95 -18.82 27.28
N LEU A 143 -10.43 -17.90 28.08
CA LEU A 143 -9.19 -17.22 27.73
C LEU A 143 -8.00 -18.15 28.00
N ASN A 144 -7.12 -18.31 27.01
CA ASN A 144 -5.89 -19.09 27.21
C ASN A 144 -4.95 -18.42 28.23
N ARG A 145 -3.97 -19.18 28.76
CA ARG A 145 -3.07 -18.67 29.81
C ARG A 145 -2.23 -17.47 29.40
N SER A 146 -1.92 -17.34 28.11
CA SER A 146 -1.20 -16.19 27.56
C SER A 146 -2.08 -14.93 27.46
N GLY A 147 -3.39 -15.05 27.64
CA GLY A 147 -4.31 -13.92 27.62
C GLY A 147 -4.55 -13.34 26.23
N ASN A 148 -4.14 -14.02 25.15
CA ASN A 148 -4.17 -13.48 23.80
C ASN A 148 -5.27 -14.06 22.92
N ALA A 149 -5.85 -15.21 23.27
CA ALA A 149 -6.88 -15.86 22.47
C ALA A 149 -7.93 -16.56 23.33
N THR A 150 -9.15 -16.60 22.83
CA THR A 150 -10.20 -17.47 23.35
C THR A 150 -10.09 -18.87 22.75
N THR A 151 -10.39 -19.87 23.57
CA THR A 151 -10.42 -21.30 23.25
C THR A 151 -11.74 -21.93 23.69
N GLY A 152 -11.94 -23.18 23.30
CA GLY A 152 -13.16 -23.93 23.56
C GLY A 152 -14.31 -23.58 22.60
N LEU A 153 -15.38 -24.38 22.65
CA LEU A 153 -16.41 -24.38 21.61
C LEU A 153 -17.64 -23.48 21.93
N ILE A 154 -17.63 -22.80 23.08
CA ILE A 154 -18.77 -22.01 23.57
C ILE A 154 -19.15 -20.89 22.59
N GLY A 155 -18.15 -20.23 22.00
CA GLY A 155 -18.37 -19.10 21.09
C GLY A 155 -18.86 -19.50 19.69
N LEU A 156 -18.88 -20.78 19.33
CA LEU A 156 -19.15 -21.19 17.95
C LEU A 156 -20.61 -21.00 17.51
N GLU A 157 -21.55 -20.96 18.44
CA GLU A 157 -22.97 -20.78 18.11
C GLU A 157 -23.22 -19.46 17.36
N MET A 158 -22.44 -18.41 17.66
CA MET A 158 -22.56 -17.14 16.96
C MET A 158 -22.15 -17.23 15.48
N LEU A 159 -21.21 -18.11 15.16
CA LEU A 159 -20.66 -18.23 13.81
C LEU A 159 -21.63 -18.93 12.84
N LYS A 160 -22.52 -19.78 13.35
CA LYS A 160 -23.51 -20.51 12.54
C LYS A 160 -24.45 -19.60 11.76
N ASN A 161 -24.71 -18.39 12.28
CA ASN A 161 -25.60 -17.41 11.66
C ASN A 161 -24.84 -16.29 10.93
N MET A 162 -23.53 -16.45 10.70
CA MET A 162 -22.70 -15.48 10.01
C MET A 162 -22.21 -16.02 8.67
N HIS A 163 -22.36 -15.21 7.63
CA HIS A 163 -21.76 -15.50 6.32
C HIS A 163 -20.37 -14.89 6.26
N ILE A 164 -19.37 -15.68 6.66
CA ILE A 164 -17.97 -15.25 6.60
C ILE A 164 -17.44 -15.55 5.20
N HIS A 165 -17.01 -14.50 4.50
CA HIS A 165 -16.52 -14.58 3.13
C HIS A 165 -15.19 -15.35 3.04
N ALA A 166 -14.28 -15.07 3.96
CA ALA A 166 -12.93 -15.62 3.95
C ALA A 166 -12.33 -15.70 5.36
N ALA A 167 -11.48 -16.70 5.60
CA ALA A 167 -10.70 -16.83 6.82
C ALA A 167 -9.21 -16.73 6.54
N TYR A 168 -8.51 -15.91 7.33
CA TYR A 168 -7.07 -15.77 7.32
C TYR A 168 -6.50 -16.44 8.57
N VAL A 169 -5.69 -17.47 8.36
CA VAL A 169 -5.20 -18.32 9.45
C VAL A 169 -3.71 -18.59 9.34
N SER A 170 -3.06 -18.85 10.47
CA SER A 170 -1.70 -19.37 10.50
C SER A 170 -1.64 -20.66 11.32
N CYS A 171 -0.49 -21.33 11.26
CA CYS A 171 -0.26 -22.64 11.88
C CYS A 171 1.07 -22.66 12.64
N VAL A 172 1.37 -23.76 13.33
CA VAL A 172 2.72 -24.04 13.81
C VAL A 172 3.57 -24.73 12.74
N GLY A 173 2.96 -25.56 11.90
CA GLY A 173 3.63 -26.24 10.79
C GLY A 173 2.68 -26.54 9.63
N PHE A 174 3.25 -26.70 8.43
CA PHE A 174 2.54 -27.15 7.23
C PHE A 174 3.33 -28.23 6.51
N ASN A 175 2.65 -29.31 6.13
CA ASN A 175 3.13 -30.26 5.14
C ASN A 175 1.95 -30.79 4.32
N PHE A 176 2.21 -31.29 3.12
CA PHE A 176 1.14 -31.71 2.19
C PHE A 176 0.30 -32.88 2.72
N GLU A 177 0.85 -33.76 3.56
CA GLU A 177 0.15 -34.94 4.09
C GLU A 177 -0.84 -34.57 5.20
N SER A 178 -0.44 -33.68 6.11
CA SER A 178 -1.22 -33.29 7.30
C SER A 178 -1.97 -31.96 7.15
N GLY A 179 -1.62 -31.15 6.15
CA GLY A 179 -2.12 -29.79 6.01
C GLY A 179 -1.57 -28.84 7.08
N LEU A 180 -2.41 -27.89 7.53
CA LEU A 180 -2.05 -26.96 8.60
C LEU A 180 -2.18 -27.64 9.97
N THR A 181 -1.15 -27.49 10.80
CA THR A 181 -1.05 -28.16 12.10
C THR A 181 -0.84 -27.18 13.27
N GLU A 182 -1.31 -27.56 14.44
CA GLU A 182 -1.23 -26.81 15.69
C GLU A 182 -0.65 -27.67 16.83
N ARG A 183 -0.27 -27.05 17.96
CA ARG A 183 0.27 -27.76 19.14
C ARG A 183 -0.75 -28.03 20.23
N HIS A 184 -1.73 -27.15 20.39
CA HIS A 184 -2.71 -27.22 21.47
C HIS A 184 -4.04 -27.75 20.96
N ILE A 185 -4.57 -28.80 21.62
CA ILE A 185 -5.84 -29.47 21.23
C ILE A 185 -6.99 -28.47 21.17
N GLU A 186 -7.11 -27.60 22.18
CA GLU A 186 -8.20 -26.63 22.25
C GLU A 186 -8.14 -25.60 21.11
N GLU A 187 -6.93 -25.19 20.68
CA GLU A 187 -6.75 -24.26 19.57
C GLU A 187 -7.03 -24.94 18.23
N ALA A 188 -6.55 -26.18 18.04
CA ALA A 188 -6.80 -26.98 16.85
C ALA A 188 -8.31 -27.20 16.65
N GLN A 189 -9.01 -27.64 17.70
CA GLN A 189 -10.45 -27.91 17.66
C GLN A 189 -11.26 -26.65 17.39
N LEU A 190 -10.91 -25.52 18.01
CA LEU A 190 -11.60 -24.26 17.74
C LEU A 190 -11.35 -23.80 16.31
N LYS A 191 -10.10 -23.83 15.81
CA LYS A 191 -9.79 -23.45 14.42
C LYS A 191 -10.54 -24.32 13.42
N GLU A 192 -10.48 -25.65 13.57
CA GLU A 192 -11.21 -26.57 12.71
C GLU A 192 -12.71 -26.23 12.66
N ALA A 193 -13.32 -26.01 13.83
CA ALA A 193 -14.74 -25.71 13.90
C ALA A 193 -15.11 -24.31 13.38
N MET A 194 -14.25 -23.29 13.57
CA MET A 194 -14.45 -21.95 13.00
C MET A 194 -14.40 -21.96 11.48
N LEU A 195 -13.58 -22.83 10.89
CA LEU A 195 -13.32 -22.85 9.46
C LEU A 195 -14.28 -23.76 8.67
N ALA A 196 -15.01 -24.65 9.36
CA ALA A 196 -15.82 -25.70 8.73
C ALA A 196 -16.86 -25.20 7.71
N SER A 197 -17.41 -23.99 7.89
CA SER A 197 -18.43 -23.40 7.01
C SER A 197 -17.90 -22.24 6.15
N ILE A 198 -16.59 -21.98 6.17
CA ILE A 198 -15.99 -20.84 5.48
C ILE A 198 -15.49 -21.30 4.11
N PRO A 199 -15.95 -20.70 3.00
CA PRO A 199 -15.65 -21.19 1.65
C PRO A 199 -14.21 -20.91 1.21
N ARG A 200 -13.59 -19.86 1.76
CA ARG A 200 -12.23 -19.44 1.42
C ARG A 200 -11.32 -19.49 2.62
N ILE A 201 -10.36 -20.41 2.64
CA ILE A 201 -9.33 -20.49 3.67
C ILE A 201 -8.01 -19.98 3.08
N ILE A 202 -7.53 -18.85 3.61
CA ILE A 202 -6.28 -18.21 3.24
C ILE A 202 -5.24 -18.51 4.33
N ALA A 203 -4.21 -19.27 3.97
CA ALA A 203 -3.14 -19.68 4.87
C ALA A 203 -1.97 -18.68 4.81
N LEU A 204 -1.57 -18.11 5.95
CA LEU A 204 -0.41 -17.23 6.09
C LEU A 204 0.70 -17.98 6.83
N VAL A 205 1.65 -18.52 6.09
CA VAL A 205 2.63 -19.48 6.61
C VAL A 205 4.03 -19.04 6.21
N GLY A 206 4.87 -18.71 7.20
CA GLY A 206 6.28 -18.43 6.94
C GLY A 206 7.01 -19.68 6.44
N SER A 207 8.01 -19.50 5.59
CA SER A 207 8.85 -20.55 5.02
C SER A 207 9.44 -21.48 6.09
N ASN A 208 9.78 -20.91 7.25
CA ASN A 208 10.30 -21.62 8.42
C ASN A 208 9.31 -22.62 9.07
N LYS A 209 8.04 -22.64 8.63
CA LYS A 209 7.00 -23.58 9.07
C LYS A 209 6.70 -24.65 8.01
N ILE A 210 7.26 -24.53 6.80
CA ILE A 210 7.08 -25.50 5.72
C ILE A 210 7.93 -26.74 6.03
N GLY A 211 7.31 -27.92 6.00
CA GLY A 211 7.92 -29.18 6.39
C GLY A 211 7.99 -29.40 7.91
N ALA A 212 7.61 -28.39 8.71
CA ALA A 212 7.46 -28.56 10.15
C ALA A 212 6.14 -29.26 10.48
N MET A 213 6.10 -29.97 11.63
CA MET A 213 4.90 -30.67 12.09
C MET A 213 4.50 -30.22 13.49
N GLY A 214 3.29 -29.68 13.60
CA GLY A 214 2.52 -29.73 14.84
C GLY A 214 1.92 -31.11 15.04
N THR A 215 1.40 -31.39 16.24
CA THR A 215 0.83 -32.70 16.59
C THR A 215 -0.62 -32.87 16.14
N LEU A 216 -1.29 -31.78 15.76
CA LEU A 216 -2.74 -31.75 15.56
C LEU A 216 -3.10 -31.04 14.24
N PRO A 217 -3.56 -31.76 13.21
CA PRO A 217 -4.06 -31.14 11.99
C PRO A 217 -5.40 -30.44 12.23
N PHE A 218 -5.65 -29.32 11.56
CA PHE A 218 -6.93 -28.58 11.66
C PHE A 218 -7.49 -28.09 10.32
N VAL A 219 -6.67 -28.05 9.26
CA VAL A 219 -7.10 -27.76 7.87
C VAL A 219 -6.32 -28.70 6.96
N LYS A 220 -7.02 -29.47 6.14
CA LYS A 220 -6.38 -30.30 5.10
C LYS A 220 -5.87 -29.44 3.96
N THR A 221 -4.84 -29.93 3.28
CA THR A 221 -4.19 -29.25 2.15
C THR A 221 -5.20 -28.79 1.09
N GLU A 222 -6.15 -29.65 0.72
CA GLU A 222 -7.15 -29.39 -0.33
C GLU A 222 -8.21 -28.34 0.06
N GLN A 223 -8.32 -28.03 1.36
CA GLN A 223 -9.23 -27.00 1.84
C GLN A 223 -8.63 -25.59 1.76
N ILE A 224 -7.32 -25.48 1.50
CA ILE A 224 -6.62 -24.20 1.40
C ILE A 224 -6.90 -23.59 0.03
N SER A 225 -7.59 -22.45 0.01
CA SER A 225 -7.91 -21.73 -1.23
C SER A 225 -6.73 -20.89 -1.72
N HIS A 226 -5.94 -20.36 -0.80
CA HIS A 226 -4.76 -19.54 -1.11
C HIS A 226 -3.71 -19.66 -0.01
N PHE A 227 -2.46 -19.78 -0.39
CA PHE A 227 -1.32 -19.88 0.52
C PHE A 227 -0.36 -18.71 0.32
N PHE A 228 -0.08 -17.96 1.38
CA PHE A 228 0.90 -16.89 1.39
C PHE A 228 2.12 -17.30 2.22
N THR A 229 3.31 -17.09 1.66
CA THR A 229 4.60 -17.38 2.32
C THR A 229 5.63 -16.32 1.95
N ASP A 230 6.72 -16.20 2.71
CA ASP A 230 7.85 -15.36 2.35
C ASP A 230 8.73 -16.02 1.26
N SER A 231 9.73 -15.27 0.78
CA SER A 231 10.59 -15.64 -0.35
C SER A 231 11.53 -16.82 -0.13
N GLU A 232 11.71 -17.30 1.10
CA GLU A 232 12.66 -18.38 1.42
C GLU A 232 12.04 -19.79 1.30
N VAL A 233 11.18 -20.00 0.29
CA VAL A 233 10.50 -21.29 0.09
C VAL A 233 11.46 -22.42 -0.29
N PRO A 234 11.25 -23.65 0.22
CA PRO A 234 12.05 -24.82 -0.18
C PRO A 234 11.98 -25.12 -1.68
N VAL A 235 13.05 -25.70 -2.22
CA VAL A 235 13.11 -26.15 -3.62
C VAL A 235 11.97 -27.16 -3.89
N GLY A 236 11.24 -26.97 -4.99
CA GLY A 236 10.12 -27.82 -5.39
C GLY A 236 8.79 -27.49 -4.70
N PHE A 237 8.75 -26.62 -3.70
CA PHE A 237 7.52 -26.26 -2.99
C PHE A 237 6.46 -25.67 -3.92
N VAL A 238 6.85 -24.75 -4.81
CA VAL A 238 5.95 -24.13 -5.80
C VAL A 238 5.30 -25.19 -6.71
N ASP A 239 6.08 -26.17 -7.17
CA ASP A 239 5.56 -27.24 -8.03
C ASP A 239 4.64 -28.20 -7.26
N GLN A 240 4.91 -28.45 -5.98
CA GLN A 240 4.01 -29.22 -5.12
C GLN A 240 2.68 -28.47 -4.91
N MET A 241 2.70 -27.16 -4.68
CA MET A 241 1.49 -26.34 -4.55
C MET A 241 0.66 -26.34 -5.84
N ARG A 242 1.32 -26.22 -7.00
CA ARG A 242 0.66 -26.37 -8.32
C ARG A 242 0.00 -27.73 -8.49
N ARG A 243 0.71 -28.82 -8.15
CA ARG A 243 0.14 -30.19 -8.22
C ARG A 243 -1.01 -30.40 -7.25
N ALA A 244 -0.98 -29.73 -6.10
CA ALA A 244 -2.04 -29.75 -5.10
C ALA A 244 -3.22 -28.85 -5.45
N ASN A 245 -3.17 -28.11 -6.58
CA ASN A 245 -4.26 -27.25 -7.03
C ASN A 245 -4.56 -26.11 -6.05
N ILE A 246 -3.51 -25.53 -5.44
CA ILE A 246 -3.60 -24.44 -4.45
C ILE A 246 -2.95 -23.17 -4.98
N ASN A 247 -3.67 -22.04 -4.91
CA ASN A 247 -3.09 -20.73 -5.25
C ASN A 247 -1.97 -20.39 -4.27
N LEU A 248 -0.80 -19.99 -4.78
CA LEU A 248 0.36 -19.64 -3.96
C LEU A 248 0.82 -18.22 -4.26
N THR A 249 0.99 -17.40 -3.22
CA THR A 249 1.66 -16.10 -3.31
C THR A 249 2.94 -16.10 -2.50
N VAL A 250 4.07 -15.86 -3.18
CA VAL A 250 5.39 -15.73 -2.56
C VAL A 250 5.72 -14.25 -2.36
N CYS A 251 5.83 -13.87 -1.10
CA CYS A 251 5.96 -12.51 -0.59
C CYS A 251 7.43 -12.12 -0.40
N GLY A 252 8.04 -11.57 -1.44
CA GLY A 252 9.37 -10.96 -1.36
C GLY A 252 9.34 -9.57 -0.71
N GLU A 253 10.53 -9.03 -0.44
CA GLU A 253 10.69 -7.66 0.05
C GLU A 253 10.09 -6.64 -0.93
N ASN A 254 10.39 -6.81 -2.22
CA ASN A 254 10.02 -5.89 -3.31
C ASN A 254 9.31 -6.55 -4.49
N THR A 255 9.00 -7.85 -4.41
CA THR A 255 8.39 -8.60 -5.51
C THR A 255 7.33 -9.54 -4.95
N VAL A 256 6.23 -9.70 -5.66
CA VAL A 256 5.28 -10.79 -5.44
C VAL A 256 5.19 -11.65 -6.67
N ARG A 257 5.04 -12.96 -6.44
CA ARG A 257 4.66 -13.91 -7.48
C ARG A 257 3.46 -14.68 -7.02
N SER A 258 2.43 -14.71 -7.86
CA SER A 258 1.22 -15.48 -7.65
C SER A 258 1.19 -16.63 -8.64
N PHE A 259 0.94 -17.84 -8.15
CA PHE A 259 0.80 -19.04 -8.96
C PHE A 259 -0.65 -19.49 -8.85
N THR A 260 -1.39 -19.44 -9.96
CA THR A 260 -2.79 -19.86 -10.02
C THR A 260 -2.94 -21.32 -10.43
N VAL A 261 -4.13 -21.83 -10.15
CA VAL A 261 -4.48 -23.25 -10.17
C VAL A 261 -4.82 -23.79 -11.56
N ASP A 262 -5.30 -22.94 -12.49
CA ASP A 262 -5.68 -23.38 -13.83
C ASP A 262 -4.46 -23.59 -14.74
N GLY A 263 -3.85 -24.77 -14.60
CA GLY A 263 -3.69 -25.80 -15.64
C GLY A 263 -2.94 -25.51 -16.94
N GLN A 264 -2.79 -24.27 -17.38
CA GLN A 264 -1.88 -23.93 -18.46
C GLN A 264 -0.54 -23.53 -17.85
N LYS A 265 0.50 -24.29 -18.19
CA LYS A 265 1.88 -23.83 -17.96
C LYS A 265 1.96 -22.43 -18.54
N ALA A 266 2.28 -21.43 -17.72
CA ALA A 266 2.40 -20.05 -18.15
C ALA A 266 3.14 -20.01 -19.49
N GLN A 267 2.45 -19.51 -20.53
CA GLN A 267 2.99 -19.49 -21.88
C GLN A 267 4.02 -18.36 -22.00
N PHE A 268 3.82 -17.28 -21.24
CA PHE A 268 4.66 -16.11 -21.23
C PHE A 268 4.95 -15.66 -19.80
N THR A 269 6.15 -15.12 -19.58
CA THR A 269 6.56 -14.45 -18.36
C THR A 269 6.62 -12.96 -18.63
N ILE A 270 5.83 -12.16 -17.92
CA ILE A 270 5.78 -10.71 -18.08
C ILE A 270 6.36 -10.04 -16.84
N GLY A 271 7.30 -9.12 -17.05
CA GLY A 271 7.84 -8.28 -15.98
C GLY A 271 7.02 -7.02 -15.86
N PHE A 272 6.48 -6.73 -14.68
CA PHE A 272 5.86 -5.44 -14.38
C PHE A 272 6.72 -4.67 -13.39
N ALA A 273 7.34 -3.59 -13.87
CA ALA A 273 8.12 -2.67 -13.05
C ALA A 273 7.21 -1.51 -12.63
N ASN A 274 6.62 -1.66 -11.43
CA ASN A 274 5.68 -0.69 -10.88
C ASN A 274 6.39 0.59 -10.44
N GLN A 275 5.76 1.74 -10.64
CA GLN A 275 6.34 3.05 -10.29
C GLN A 275 6.60 3.16 -8.78
N SER A 276 5.63 2.76 -7.95
CA SER A 276 5.77 2.75 -6.49
C SER A 276 4.68 1.90 -5.82
N GLU A 277 5.02 1.20 -4.74
CA GLU A 277 4.05 0.56 -3.84
C GLU A 277 3.50 1.50 -2.76
N GLU A 278 3.93 2.77 -2.76
CA GLU A 278 3.47 3.80 -1.82
C GLU A 278 2.43 4.74 -2.45
N LEU A 279 2.23 4.67 -3.76
CA LEU A 279 1.30 5.54 -4.48
C LEU A 279 -0.02 4.81 -4.74
N PRO A 280 -1.18 5.31 -4.26
CA PRO A 280 -2.47 4.65 -4.43
C PRO A 280 -2.79 4.27 -5.88
N PHE A 281 -2.53 5.18 -6.83
CA PHE A 281 -2.73 4.95 -8.26
C PHE A 281 -1.90 3.79 -8.79
N ALA A 282 -0.60 3.77 -8.49
CA ALA A 282 0.32 2.74 -8.96
C ALA A 282 0.00 1.37 -8.36
N VAL A 283 -0.43 1.34 -7.10
CA VAL A 283 -0.95 0.12 -6.46
C VAL A 283 -2.22 -0.37 -7.15
N ASP A 284 -3.14 0.53 -7.52
CA ASP A 284 -4.38 0.14 -8.23
C ASP A 284 -4.07 -0.40 -9.64
N VAL A 285 -3.10 0.18 -10.35
CA VAL A 285 -2.59 -0.35 -11.62
C VAL A 285 -2.02 -1.75 -11.43
N ARG A 286 -1.14 -1.97 -10.43
CA ARG A 286 -0.60 -3.30 -10.11
C ARG A 286 -1.69 -4.33 -9.87
N ARG A 287 -2.63 -4.02 -8.97
CA ARG A 287 -3.72 -4.94 -8.61
C ARG A 287 -4.56 -5.31 -9.82
N SER A 288 -4.81 -4.36 -10.70
CA SER A 288 -5.53 -4.63 -11.96
C SER A 288 -4.76 -5.57 -12.88
N LEU A 289 -3.43 -5.44 -12.98
CA LEU A 289 -2.56 -6.32 -13.77
C LEU A 289 -2.49 -7.73 -13.18
N GLU A 290 -2.33 -7.86 -11.86
CA GLU A 290 -2.32 -9.16 -11.18
C GLU A 290 -3.62 -9.91 -11.38
N ARG A 291 -4.77 -9.22 -11.23
CA ARG A 291 -6.09 -9.79 -11.54
C ARG A 291 -6.19 -10.24 -12.99
N ALA A 292 -5.88 -9.35 -13.94
CA ALA A 292 -6.01 -9.66 -15.36
C ALA A 292 -5.06 -10.79 -15.81
N ALA A 293 -3.84 -10.87 -15.25
CA ALA A 293 -2.91 -11.96 -15.51
C ALA A 293 -3.41 -13.29 -14.93
N ALA A 294 -3.99 -13.27 -13.73
CA ALA A 294 -4.61 -14.44 -13.12
C ALA A 294 -5.82 -14.94 -13.93
N ASP A 295 -6.68 -14.02 -14.39
CA ASP A 295 -7.90 -14.34 -15.15
C ASP A 295 -7.58 -15.03 -16.50
N VAL A 296 -6.48 -14.66 -17.17
CA VAL A 296 -6.07 -15.32 -18.42
C VAL A 296 -5.34 -16.65 -18.20
N GLY A 297 -4.71 -16.84 -17.02
CA GLY A 297 -3.99 -18.06 -16.64
C GLY A 297 -2.70 -18.37 -17.43
N SER A 298 -2.51 -17.77 -18.60
CA SER A 298 -1.36 -18.02 -19.49
C SER A 298 -0.13 -17.15 -19.21
N ILE A 299 -0.14 -16.32 -18.15
CA ILE A 299 0.89 -15.33 -17.85
C ILE A 299 1.47 -15.57 -16.45
N ASP A 300 2.79 -15.69 -16.35
CA ASP A 300 3.54 -15.56 -15.09
C ASP A 300 3.97 -14.09 -14.92
N LEU A 301 3.27 -13.36 -14.05
CA LEU A 301 3.53 -11.93 -13.81
C LEU A 301 4.58 -11.76 -12.70
N VAL A 302 5.74 -11.21 -13.08
CA VAL A 302 6.82 -10.87 -12.16
C VAL A 302 6.73 -9.39 -11.82
N VAL A 303 6.25 -9.08 -10.62
CA VAL A 303 6.13 -7.70 -10.14
C VAL A 303 7.42 -7.23 -9.47
N ALA A 304 7.86 -6.02 -9.80
CA ALA A 304 8.96 -5.30 -9.17
C ALA A 304 8.55 -3.85 -8.85
N ASN A 305 9.24 -3.23 -7.89
CA ASN A 305 8.97 -1.85 -7.46
C ASN A 305 10.16 -0.93 -7.78
N ASN A 306 9.93 0.09 -8.59
CA ASN A 306 10.90 1.12 -8.97
C ASN A 306 11.11 2.19 -7.88
N ARG A 307 10.28 2.20 -6.82
CA ARG A 307 10.41 3.09 -5.65
C ARG A 307 10.49 4.58 -6.03
N LEU A 308 9.79 4.96 -7.10
CA LEU A 308 9.77 6.32 -7.64
C LEU A 308 11.18 6.83 -8.03
N SER A 309 12.08 5.95 -8.46
CA SER A 309 13.47 6.28 -8.81
C SER A 309 13.85 5.71 -10.18
N GLY A 310 14.31 6.58 -11.07
CA GLY A 310 14.84 6.16 -12.38
C GLY A 310 16.09 5.29 -12.27
N GLU A 311 16.94 5.52 -11.27
CA GLU A 311 18.12 4.70 -11.00
C GLU A 311 17.73 3.29 -10.53
N GLU A 312 16.72 3.19 -9.66
CA GLU A 312 16.22 1.88 -9.24
C GLU A 312 15.48 1.17 -10.38
N ALA A 313 14.75 1.90 -11.24
CA ALA A 313 14.15 1.34 -12.44
C ALA A 313 15.20 0.67 -13.35
N LEU A 314 16.38 1.28 -13.51
CA LEU A 314 17.48 0.66 -14.26
C LEU A 314 17.98 -0.64 -13.61
N ARG A 315 18.07 -0.70 -12.27
CA ARG A 315 18.43 -1.94 -11.55
C ARG A 315 17.33 -2.99 -11.64
N VAL A 316 16.06 -2.60 -11.60
CA VAL A 316 14.91 -3.47 -11.81
C VAL A 316 14.99 -4.08 -13.20
N ALA A 317 15.26 -3.27 -14.24
CA ALA A 317 15.42 -3.74 -15.61
C ALA A 317 16.50 -4.81 -15.74
N ASP A 318 17.67 -4.61 -15.12
CA ASP A 318 18.75 -5.62 -15.12
C ASP A 318 18.30 -6.95 -14.50
N ARG A 319 17.55 -6.90 -13.39
CA ARG A 319 16.98 -8.10 -12.74
C ARG A 319 15.92 -8.78 -13.58
N LEU A 320 15.11 -8.02 -14.31
CA LEU A 320 14.09 -8.57 -15.22
C LEU A 320 14.74 -9.24 -16.43
N ILE A 321 15.77 -8.62 -17.03
CA ILE A 321 16.53 -9.22 -18.15
C ILE A 321 17.17 -10.55 -17.72
N GLN A 322 17.79 -10.60 -16.53
CA GLN A 322 18.38 -11.83 -15.99
C GLN A 322 17.36 -12.96 -15.75
N ARG A 323 16.06 -12.63 -15.67
CA ARG A 323 14.96 -13.58 -15.46
C ARG A 323 14.34 -14.09 -16.76
N SER A 324 14.87 -13.70 -17.92
CA SER A 324 14.36 -14.13 -19.23
C SER A 324 12.87 -13.84 -19.41
N ILE A 325 12.49 -12.61 -19.11
CA ILE A 325 11.12 -12.08 -19.30
C ILE A 325 10.83 -11.95 -20.81
N ASP A 326 9.61 -12.28 -21.23
CA ASP A 326 9.16 -12.22 -22.63
C ASP A 326 8.66 -10.83 -23.04
N LEU A 327 8.15 -10.04 -22.09
CA LEU A 327 7.70 -8.65 -22.29
C LEU A 327 7.79 -7.88 -20.97
N VAL A 328 8.17 -6.61 -21.04
CA VAL A 328 8.16 -5.71 -19.87
C VAL A 328 7.05 -4.67 -19.97
N ILE A 329 6.30 -4.53 -18.90
CA ILE A 329 5.40 -3.41 -18.63
C ILE A 329 6.17 -2.48 -17.69
N GLU A 330 6.63 -1.35 -18.21
CA GLU A 330 7.47 -0.41 -17.49
C GLU A 330 6.64 0.80 -17.04
N TYR A 331 6.63 1.04 -15.72
CA TYR A 331 5.97 2.20 -15.13
C TYR A 331 6.94 2.98 -14.26
N GLN A 332 7.34 4.15 -14.73
CA GLN A 332 8.37 4.98 -14.09
C GLN A 332 8.13 6.46 -14.41
N ILE A 333 8.63 7.36 -13.55
CA ILE A 333 8.31 8.81 -13.62
C ILE A 333 9.37 9.65 -14.34
N ASP A 334 10.61 9.18 -14.44
CA ASP A 334 11.75 9.92 -14.98
C ASP A 334 11.92 9.68 -16.49
N TYR A 335 11.53 10.66 -17.30
CA TYR A 335 11.65 10.54 -18.76
C TYR A 335 13.10 10.32 -19.24
N LYS A 336 14.12 10.75 -18.47
CA LYS A 336 15.53 10.55 -18.82
C LYS A 336 15.96 9.11 -18.66
N ALA A 337 15.43 8.42 -17.65
CA ALA A 337 15.67 6.99 -17.45
C ALA A 337 15.08 6.16 -18.61
N GLY A 338 13.99 6.63 -19.22
CA GLY A 338 13.29 5.93 -20.31
C GLY A 338 14.19 5.55 -21.49
N ASN A 339 15.11 6.42 -21.91
CA ASN A 339 16.03 6.11 -23.02
C ASN A 339 17.01 4.98 -22.66
N LEU A 340 17.52 4.97 -21.43
CA LEU A 340 18.45 3.95 -20.95
C LEU A 340 17.74 2.60 -20.71
N LEU A 341 16.49 2.64 -20.24
CA LEU A 341 15.64 1.45 -20.09
C LEU A 341 15.37 0.81 -21.46
N MET A 342 15.02 1.62 -22.46
CA MET A 342 14.79 1.11 -23.81
C MET A 342 16.03 0.52 -24.45
N ASP A 343 17.21 1.14 -24.29
CA ASP A 343 18.47 0.57 -24.79
C ASP A 343 18.72 -0.83 -24.18
N LYS A 344 18.56 -0.99 -22.86
CA LYS A 344 18.71 -2.28 -22.17
C LYS A 344 17.74 -3.34 -22.71
N PHE A 345 16.45 -3.02 -22.82
CA PHE A 345 15.45 -3.99 -23.26
C PHE A 345 15.56 -4.31 -24.76
N GLN A 346 15.94 -3.33 -25.60
CA GLN A 346 16.20 -3.58 -27.02
C GLN A 346 17.41 -4.49 -27.24
N GLN A 347 18.50 -4.30 -26.50
CA GLN A 347 19.66 -5.20 -26.55
C GLN A 347 19.29 -6.63 -26.12
N ALA A 348 18.35 -6.78 -25.19
CA ALA A 348 17.81 -8.06 -24.77
C ALA A 348 16.70 -8.61 -25.70
N SER A 349 16.31 -7.87 -26.74
CA SER A 349 15.17 -8.20 -27.63
C SER A 349 13.84 -8.39 -26.89
N ILE A 350 13.62 -7.64 -25.81
CA ILE A 350 12.40 -7.68 -25.00
C ILE A 350 11.49 -6.51 -25.38
N PRO A 351 10.25 -6.75 -25.86
CA PRO A 351 9.29 -5.69 -26.13
C PRO A 351 8.84 -4.99 -24.83
N VAL A 352 8.53 -3.69 -24.94
CA VAL A 352 8.16 -2.85 -23.81
C VAL A 352 6.81 -2.19 -24.03
N ILE A 353 5.94 -2.25 -23.02
CA ILE A 353 4.78 -1.38 -22.86
C ILE A 353 5.13 -0.33 -21.81
N ALA A 354 5.11 0.95 -22.17
CA ALA A 354 5.39 2.05 -21.25
C ALA A 354 4.10 2.66 -20.73
N ILE A 355 3.94 2.71 -19.39
CA ILE A 355 2.78 3.32 -18.73
C ILE A 355 3.05 4.80 -18.42
N ASP A 356 2.13 5.67 -18.86
CA ASP A 356 2.03 7.12 -18.62
C ASP A 356 3.21 8.00 -19.10
N ILE A 357 4.46 7.54 -19.00
CA ILE A 357 5.65 8.23 -19.49
C ILE A 357 6.15 7.51 -20.75
N PRO A 358 6.12 8.18 -21.92
CA PRO A 358 6.49 7.54 -23.17
C PRO A 358 7.98 7.21 -23.23
N MET A 359 8.30 6.07 -23.82
CA MET A 359 9.67 5.66 -24.12
C MET A 359 9.78 5.34 -25.59
N LEU A 360 10.79 5.90 -26.27
CA LEU A 360 10.93 5.73 -27.71
C LEU A 360 11.18 4.25 -28.06
N GLY A 361 10.31 3.69 -28.89
CA GLY A 361 10.34 2.28 -29.28
C GLY A 361 9.49 1.35 -28.41
N ALA A 362 8.88 1.84 -27.32
CA ALA A 362 7.86 1.12 -26.57
C ALA A 362 6.46 1.37 -27.17
N THR A 363 5.54 0.46 -26.88
CA THR A 363 4.10 0.74 -27.06
C THR A 363 3.62 1.57 -25.87
N PHE A 364 3.03 2.74 -26.12
CA PHE A 364 2.53 3.61 -25.05
C PHE A 364 1.16 3.15 -24.56
N PHE A 365 0.98 3.10 -23.24
CA PHE A 365 -0.32 2.95 -22.60
C PHE A 365 -0.51 4.05 -21.57
N GLY A 366 -1.66 4.72 -21.57
CA GLY A 366 -1.97 5.68 -20.52
C GLY A 366 -3.09 6.62 -20.90
N VAL A 367 -2.88 7.90 -20.62
CA VAL A 367 -3.92 8.93 -20.75
C VAL A 367 -3.61 9.90 -21.88
N ASP A 368 -4.66 10.32 -22.59
CA ASP A 368 -4.61 11.56 -23.37
C ASP A 368 -4.49 12.76 -22.40
N ASN A 369 -3.25 13.16 -22.16
CA ASN A 369 -2.89 14.14 -21.14
C ASN A 369 -3.56 15.51 -21.37
N TYR A 370 -3.52 16.03 -22.60
CA TYR A 370 -4.11 17.33 -22.91
C TYR A 370 -5.62 17.31 -22.66
N ARG A 371 -6.32 16.29 -23.20
CA ARG A 371 -7.76 16.16 -23.03
C ARG A 371 -8.15 15.97 -21.56
N ALA A 372 -7.41 15.17 -20.82
CA ALA A 372 -7.64 14.96 -19.40
C ALA A 372 -7.53 16.27 -18.60
N GLY A 373 -6.49 17.03 -18.89
CA GLY A 373 -6.28 18.36 -18.34
C GLY A 373 -7.41 19.32 -18.67
N HIS A 374 -7.80 19.37 -19.95
CA HIS A 374 -8.85 20.23 -20.46
C HIS A 374 -10.19 20.04 -19.75
N LEU A 375 -10.59 18.78 -19.51
CA LEU A 375 -11.79 18.46 -18.74
C LEU A 375 -11.76 19.04 -17.32
N ALA A 376 -10.64 18.89 -16.61
CA ALA A 376 -10.48 19.43 -15.27
C ALA A 376 -10.44 20.96 -15.26
N GLY A 377 -9.74 21.58 -16.22
CA GLY A 377 -9.68 23.04 -16.38
C GLY A 377 -11.05 23.66 -16.60
N ARG A 378 -11.87 23.07 -17.48
CA ARG A 378 -13.25 23.52 -17.72
C ARG A 378 -14.12 23.38 -16.48
N ALA A 379 -13.98 22.28 -15.74
CA ALA A 379 -14.74 22.07 -14.51
C ALA A 379 -14.37 23.10 -13.41
N LEU A 380 -13.07 23.37 -13.26
CA LEU A 380 -12.53 24.43 -12.40
C LEU A 380 -13.13 25.79 -12.78
N GLY A 381 -13.05 26.15 -14.06
CA GLY A 381 -13.61 27.41 -14.58
C GLY A 381 -15.12 27.51 -14.37
N ALA A 382 -15.87 26.42 -14.59
CA ALA A 382 -17.31 26.40 -14.38
C ALA A 382 -17.68 26.60 -12.91
N TRP A 383 -16.90 26.02 -11.98
CA TRP A 383 -17.06 26.26 -10.55
C TRP A 383 -16.75 27.71 -10.19
N ILE A 384 -15.64 28.28 -10.68
CA ILE A 384 -15.25 29.69 -10.47
C ILE A 384 -16.32 30.64 -11.02
N GLY A 385 -16.89 30.32 -12.19
CA GLY A 385 -18.01 31.06 -12.78
C GLY A 385 -19.21 31.14 -11.85
N ARG A 386 -19.60 30.01 -11.23
CA ARG A 386 -20.75 29.95 -10.33
C ARG A 386 -20.50 30.57 -8.95
N GLN A 387 -19.37 30.24 -8.33
CA GLN A 387 -19.11 30.56 -6.92
C GLN A 387 -18.34 31.87 -6.72
N TRP A 388 -17.48 32.22 -7.68
CA TRP A 388 -16.62 33.40 -7.63
C TRP A 388 -16.92 34.40 -8.75
N HIS A 389 -18.02 34.22 -9.49
CA HIS A 389 -18.45 35.08 -10.59
C HIS A 389 -17.36 35.27 -11.66
N GLY A 390 -16.61 34.20 -11.94
CA GLY A 390 -15.55 34.20 -12.96
C GLY A 390 -14.27 34.92 -12.57
N ARG A 391 -14.11 35.35 -11.29
CA ARG A 391 -12.97 36.15 -10.84
C ARG A 391 -12.18 35.48 -9.71
N PHE A 392 -10.87 35.42 -9.85
CA PHE A 392 -9.93 34.93 -8.85
C PHE A 392 -8.62 35.72 -8.90
N ASP A 393 -7.86 35.73 -7.80
CA ASP A 393 -6.71 36.61 -7.61
C ASP A 393 -5.37 35.93 -8.00
N HIS A 394 -5.24 34.62 -7.72
CA HIS A 394 -4.00 33.87 -7.88
C HIS A 394 -4.23 32.48 -8.48
N LEU A 395 -3.25 32.01 -9.24
CA LEU A 395 -3.23 30.67 -9.81
C LEU A 395 -2.03 29.88 -9.26
N LEU A 396 -2.28 28.69 -8.72
CA LEU A 396 -1.24 27.74 -8.34
C LEU A 396 -1.22 26.62 -9.37
N ILE A 397 -0.05 26.36 -9.92
CA ILE A 397 0.23 25.31 -10.89
C ILE A 397 1.14 24.30 -10.20
N LEU A 398 0.58 23.15 -9.83
CA LEU A 398 1.33 22.07 -9.20
C LEU A 398 1.83 21.14 -10.29
N GLU A 399 3.12 21.15 -10.53
CA GLU A 399 3.78 20.47 -11.65
C GLU A 399 4.76 19.41 -11.18
N GLU A 400 5.17 18.54 -12.10
CA GLU A 400 6.21 17.52 -11.87
C GLU A 400 7.17 17.55 -13.05
N PRO A 401 8.20 18.42 -13.02
CA PRO A 401 9.11 18.62 -14.16
C PRO A 401 9.86 17.35 -14.57
N ARG A 402 10.05 16.39 -13.64
CA ARG A 402 10.74 15.13 -13.94
C ARG A 402 9.96 14.23 -14.89
N ALA A 403 8.66 14.45 -15.07
CA ALA A 403 7.79 13.62 -15.91
C ALA A 403 7.85 13.97 -17.41
N GLY A 404 8.45 15.11 -17.77
CA GLY A 404 8.63 15.54 -19.16
C GLY A 404 7.38 16.13 -19.81
N SER A 405 7.43 16.29 -21.14
CA SER A 405 6.50 17.15 -21.89
C SER A 405 5.09 16.58 -22.05
N LEU A 406 4.91 15.26 -22.02
CA LEU A 406 3.59 14.68 -22.22
C LEU A 406 2.68 14.94 -21.01
N PRO A 407 3.11 14.73 -19.75
CA PRO A 407 2.35 15.19 -18.60
C PRO A 407 2.30 16.72 -18.45
N GLU A 408 3.28 17.47 -18.94
CA GLU A 408 3.20 18.95 -19.03
C GLU A 408 1.99 19.39 -19.87
N ALA A 409 1.68 18.68 -20.96
CA ALA A 409 0.48 18.94 -21.77
C ALA A 409 -0.83 18.81 -20.97
N ARG A 410 -0.84 18.03 -19.87
CA ARG A 410 -1.98 17.93 -18.94
C ARG A 410 -2.19 19.23 -18.17
N ILE A 411 -1.12 19.86 -17.72
CA ILE A 411 -1.20 21.18 -17.09
C ILE A 411 -1.67 22.20 -18.12
N GLN A 412 -1.10 22.19 -19.32
CA GLN A 412 -1.54 23.10 -20.39
C GLN A 412 -3.02 22.94 -20.72
N GLY A 413 -3.52 21.70 -20.81
CA GLY A 413 -4.94 21.42 -21.00
C GLY A 413 -5.80 22.05 -19.89
N GLN A 414 -5.38 21.95 -18.63
CA GLN A 414 -6.11 22.60 -17.52
C GLN A 414 -6.15 24.11 -17.67
N LEU A 415 -5.04 24.74 -18.07
CA LEU A 415 -4.98 26.19 -18.28
C LEU A 415 -5.88 26.64 -19.44
N ASP A 416 -5.88 25.90 -20.55
CA ASP A 416 -6.71 26.19 -21.72
C ASP A 416 -8.20 26.00 -21.39
N GLY A 417 -8.55 24.87 -20.77
CA GLY A 417 -9.93 24.60 -20.35
C GLY A 417 -10.45 25.61 -19.34
N LEU A 418 -9.58 26.11 -18.45
CA LEU A 418 -9.92 27.18 -17.52
C LEU A 418 -10.22 28.49 -18.28
N LYS A 419 -9.33 28.90 -19.19
CA LYS A 419 -9.47 30.10 -20.05
C LYS A 419 -10.71 30.08 -20.94
N GLU A 420 -11.22 28.91 -21.32
CA GLU A 420 -12.47 28.83 -22.08
C GLU A 420 -13.69 29.31 -21.30
N VAL A 421 -13.63 29.25 -19.96
CA VAL A 421 -14.79 29.51 -19.09
C VAL A 421 -14.64 30.81 -18.31
N VAL A 422 -13.42 31.16 -17.89
CA VAL A 422 -13.12 32.41 -17.19
C VAL A 422 -12.58 33.45 -18.17
N ALA A 423 -12.94 34.72 -17.99
CA ALA A 423 -12.59 35.78 -18.95
C ALA A 423 -11.07 35.99 -19.08
N ASP A 424 -10.34 36.01 -17.95
CA ASP A 424 -8.90 36.24 -17.91
C ASP A 424 -8.24 35.37 -16.83
N LEU A 425 -7.01 34.91 -17.09
CA LEU A 425 -6.15 34.36 -16.04
C LEU A 425 -5.38 35.50 -15.33
N PRO A 426 -4.99 35.31 -14.06
CA PRO A 426 -4.09 36.22 -13.37
C PRO A 426 -2.79 36.42 -14.15
N PRO A 427 -2.14 37.60 -14.04
CA PRO A 427 -0.86 37.85 -14.66
C PRO A 427 0.24 36.97 -14.04
N THR A 428 1.40 36.91 -14.70
CA THR A 428 2.51 36.03 -14.31
C THR A 428 2.98 36.25 -12.86
N GLU A 429 2.94 37.48 -12.34
CA GLU A 429 3.37 37.74 -10.94
C GLU A 429 2.42 37.13 -9.89
N ARG A 430 1.23 36.68 -10.31
CA ARG A 430 0.22 36.02 -9.47
C ARG A 430 -0.01 34.56 -9.86
N THR A 431 0.83 34.04 -10.74
CA THR A 431 0.84 32.63 -11.15
C THR A 431 2.06 31.95 -10.55
N HIS A 432 1.83 30.91 -9.75
CA HIS A 432 2.86 30.26 -8.94
C HIS A 432 3.06 28.82 -9.40
N HIS A 433 4.25 28.52 -9.90
CA HIS A 433 4.66 27.17 -10.27
C HIS A 433 5.31 26.47 -9.08
N ILE A 434 4.83 25.27 -8.76
CA ILE A 434 5.26 24.50 -7.58
C ILE A 434 5.57 23.08 -8.02
N ASP A 435 6.83 22.65 -7.87
CA ASP A 435 7.20 21.25 -7.99
C ASP A 435 6.58 20.45 -6.84
N CYS A 436 5.63 19.57 -7.19
CA CYS A 436 4.88 18.77 -6.23
C CYS A 436 5.60 17.46 -5.83
N GLY A 437 6.69 17.11 -6.50
CA GLY A 437 7.49 15.91 -6.22
C GLY A 437 6.75 14.57 -6.34
N ASN A 438 5.55 14.58 -6.93
CA ASN A 438 4.64 13.44 -7.03
C ASN A 438 4.30 12.80 -5.67
N ARG A 439 4.22 13.62 -4.61
CA ARG A 439 3.89 13.18 -3.24
C ARG A 439 3.06 14.23 -2.50
N THR A 440 2.02 13.80 -1.79
CA THR A 440 1.18 14.67 -0.96
C THR A 440 1.99 15.60 -0.06
N ALA A 441 2.97 15.07 0.69
CA ALA A 441 3.73 15.87 1.64
C ALA A 441 4.58 16.97 1.00
N VAL A 442 5.12 16.73 -0.21
CA VAL A 442 5.94 17.72 -0.94
C VAL A 442 5.05 18.82 -1.49
N SER A 443 3.92 18.45 -2.12
CA SER A 443 2.90 19.40 -2.55
C SER A 443 2.38 20.26 -1.40
N GLU A 444 2.07 19.64 -0.25
CA GLU A 444 1.58 20.34 0.94
C GLU A 444 2.59 21.41 1.42
N ALA A 445 3.87 21.04 1.55
CA ALA A 445 4.91 21.96 1.99
C ALA A 445 5.12 23.12 0.99
N GLY A 446 5.11 22.82 -0.32
CA GLY A 446 5.24 23.82 -1.38
C GLY A 446 4.08 24.81 -1.38
N VAL A 447 2.85 24.32 -1.32
CA VAL A 447 1.64 25.15 -1.27
C VAL A 447 1.59 25.96 0.02
N ALA A 448 1.93 25.38 1.17
CA ALA A 448 1.95 26.10 2.45
C ALA A 448 2.88 27.33 2.41
N LYS A 449 4.05 27.21 1.77
CA LYS A 449 4.98 28.33 1.59
C LYS A 449 4.39 29.44 0.74
N ILE A 450 3.68 29.11 -0.34
CA ILE A 450 3.03 30.11 -1.20
C ILE A 450 1.83 30.76 -0.50
N LEU A 451 1.03 29.99 0.26
CA LEU A 451 -0.10 30.55 1.01
C LEU A 451 0.32 31.59 2.05
N GLN A 452 1.55 31.52 2.58
CA GLN A 452 2.11 32.52 3.49
C GLN A 452 2.42 33.86 2.81
N THR A 453 2.65 33.86 1.49
CA THR A 453 2.96 35.09 0.73
C THR A 453 1.70 35.77 0.18
N ILE A 454 0.61 35.01 0.04
CA ILE A 454 -0.68 35.52 -0.46
C ILE A 454 -1.54 36.00 0.71
N PRO A 455 -2.02 37.26 0.73
CA PRO A 455 -2.91 37.75 1.78
C PRO A 455 -4.19 36.90 1.94
N ASN A 456 -4.71 36.81 3.17
CA ASN A 456 -5.96 36.09 3.47
C ASN A 456 -7.16 36.67 2.70
N GLY A 457 -8.13 35.82 2.35
CA GLY A 457 -9.35 36.22 1.64
C GLY A 457 -9.17 36.40 0.14
N ARG A 458 -7.96 36.17 -0.39
CA ARG A 458 -7.70 36.10 -1.84
C ARG A 458 -8.18 34.77 -2.38
N ARG A 459 -8.79 34.80 -3.56
CA ARG A 459 -9.32 33.62 -4.26
C ARG A 459 -8.22 32.96 -5.07
N ILE A 460 -7.98 31.69 -4.80
CA ILE A 460 -6.85 30.94 -5.35
C ILE A 460 -7.37 29.73 -6.13
N ALA A 461 -7.16 29.72 -7.43
CA ALA A 461 -7.42 28.55 -8.26
C ALA A 461 -6.18 27.66 -8.27
N VAL A 462 -6.38 26.34 -8.22
CA VAL A 462 -5.29 25.36 -8.21
C VAL A 462 -5.53 24.33 -9.30
N VAL A 463 -4.57 24.22 -10.21
CA VAL A 463 -4.47 23.13 -11.19
C VAL A 463 -3.36 22.19 -10.75
N SER A 464 -3.55 20.88 -10.92
CA SER A 464 -2.62 19.90 -10.37
C SER A 464 -2.14 18.87 -11.40
N PHE A 465 -0.91 18.41 -11.19
CA PHE A 465 -0.34 17.29 -11.91
C PHE A 465 -1.16 16.02 -11.71
N ASN A 466 -1.53 15.72 -10.47
CA ASN A 466 -2.34 14.57 -10.07
C ASN A 466 -3.08 14.78 -8.73
N ASP A 467 -3.75 13.73 -8.27
CA ASP A 467 -4.51 13.72 -7.02
C ASP A 467 -3.64 13.79 -5.76
N GLU A 468 -2.43 13.24 -5.75
CA GLU A 468 -1.44 13.46 -4.68
C GLU A 468 -1.12 14.95 -4.53
N ALA A 469 -0.86 15.64 -5.65
CA ALA A 469 -0.59 17.07 -5.65
C ALA A 469 -1.82 17.87 -5.19
N ALA A 470 -3.01 17.56 -5.71
CA ALA A 470 -4.26 18.22 -5.34
C ALA A 470 -4.59 18.04 -3.85
N PHE A 471 -4.42 16.82 -3.33
CA PHE A 471 -4.68 16.51 -1.93
C PHE A 471 -3.68 17.24 -1.01
N GLY A 472 -2.40 17.28 -1.36
CA GLY A 472 -1.40 18.09 -0.64
C GLY A 472 -1.77 19.58 -0.57
N ALA A 473 -2.28 20.15 -1.67
CA ALA A 473 -2.74 21.53 -1.69
C ALA A 473 -3.95 21.78 -0.77
N LEU A 474 -4.90 20.85 -0.75
CA LEU A 474 -6.06 20.91 0.14
C LEU A 474 -5.64 20.85 1.61
N GLN A 475 -4.71 19.95 1.94
CA GLN A 475 -4.18 19.81 3.30
C GLN A 475 -3.41 21.05 3.75
N ALA A 476 -2.64 21.67 2.86
CA ALA A 476 -1.96 22.94 3.15
C ALA A 476 -2.96 24.07 3.44
N ALA A 477 -4.00 24.19 2.62
CA ALA A 477 -5.06 25.18 2.83
C ALA A 477 -5.80 24.96 4.16
N ARG A 478 -6.11 23.70 4.51
CA ARG A 478 -6.72 23.34 5.80
C ARG A 478 -5.86 23.72 6.99
N LYS A 479 -4.57 23.35 6.97
CA LYS A 479 -3.62 23.69 8.05
C LYS A 479 -3.46 25.21 8.22
N ALA A 480 -3.55 25.96 7.12
CA ALA A 480 -3.55 27.42 7.15
C ALA A 480 -4.90 28.04 7.56
N SER A 481 -5.96 27.24 7.77
CA SER A 481 -7.35 27.73 7.94
C SER A 481 -7.83 28.59 6.77
N ARG A 482 -7.37 28.25 5.56
CA ARG A 482 -7.62 28.95 4.29
C ARG A 482 -8.32 28.07 3.26
N GLU A 483 -8.96 26.98 3.67
CA GLU A 483 -9.70 26.12 2.74
C GLU A 483 -10.74 26.93 1.94
N ALA A 484 -11.45 27.88 2.56
CA ALA A 484 -12.42 28.73 1.86
C ALA A 484 -11.84 29.61 0.73
N ASP A 485 -10.52 29.85 0.74
CA ASP A 485 -9.83 30.70 -0.23
C ASP A 485 -9.42 29.94 -1.49
N VAL A 486 -9.43 28.60 -1.47
CA VAL A 486 -8.94 27.76 -2.58
C VAL A 486 -10.07 27.05 -3.32
N VAL A 487 -9.81 26.70 -4.58
CA VAL A 487 -10.55 25.70 -5.34
C VAL A 487 -9.56 24.88 -6.16
N ILE A 488 -9.68 23.56 -6.09
CA ILE A 488 -8.69 22.59 -6.57
C ILE A 488 -9.38 21.57 -7.45
N VAL A 489 -8.77 21.24 -8.58
CA VAL A 489 -9.12 20.06 -9.39
C VAL A 489 -7.96 19.07 -9.39
N GLY A 490 -8.30 17.79 -9.42
CA GLY A 490 -7.35 16.68 -9.44
C GLY A 490 -7.20 16.01 -10.81
N GLN A 491 -6.31 15.02 -10.87
CA GLN A 491 -6.15 14.09 -12.00
C GLN A 491 -5.88 12.68 -11.47
N GLY A 492 -6.71 11.71 -11.86
CA GLY A 492 -6.65 10.29 -11.47
C GLY A 492 -8.00 9.74 -11.01
N ALA A 493 -8.72 10.52 -10.20
CA ALA A 493 -9.84 10.11 -9.35
C ALA A 493 -9.46 8.94 -8.43
N ASP A 494 -8.30 9.06 -7.79
CA ASP A 494 -7.69 8.05 -6.93
C ASP A 494 -8.51 7.86 -5.66
N ARG A 495 -8.43 6.66 -5.06
CA ARG A 495 -9.07 6.38 -3.76
C ARG A 495 -8.72 7.41 -2.68
N LEU A 496 -7.54 8.02 -2.77
CA LEU A 496 -7.08 9.12 -1.91
C LEU A 496 -8.08 10.29 -1.85
N VAL A 497 -8.62 10.71 -3.00
CA VAL A 497 -9.45 11.92 -3.10
C VAL A 497 -10.93 11.63 -3.29
N ARG A 498 -11.33 10.38 -3.56
CA ARG A 498 -12.75 10.01 -3.74
C ARG A 498 -13.63 10.41 -2.55
N GLY A 499 -13.10 10.37 -1.33
CA GLY A 499 -13.82 10.86 -0.13
C GLY A 499 -14.09 12.37 -0.19
N GLU A 500 -13.09 13.16 -0.61
CA GLU A 500 -13.22 14.60 -0.81
C GLU A 500 -14.20 14.93 -1.94
N ILE A 501 -14.11 14.24 -3.07
CA ILE A 501 -15.00 14.46 -4.22
C ILE A 501 -16.46 14.16 -3.85
N ARG A 502 -16.72 13.16 -3.00
CA ARG A 502 -18.08 12.87 -2.50
C ARG A 502 -18.63 13.95 -1.57
N ASN A 503 -17.77 14.74 -0.93
CA ASN A 503 -18.19 15.82 -0.04
C ASN A 503 -18.45 17.10 -0.84
N PRO A 504 -19.71 17.55 -1.02
CA PRO A 504 -20.01 18.74 -1.82
C PRO A 504 -19.46 20.04 -1.22
N GLN A 505 -19.02 20.03 0.04
CA GLN A 505 -18.39 21.17 0.71
C GLN A 505 -16.86 21.19 0.53
N SER A 506 -16.26 20.11 0.01
CA SER A 506 -14.82 20.08 -0.23
C SER A 506 -14.42 21.09 -1.29
N ARG A 507 -13.20 21.60 -1.16
CA ARG A 507 -12.58 22.51 -2.13
C ARG A 507 -11.74 21.78 -3.17
N LEU A 508 -11.54 20.48 -3.01
CA LEU A 508 -11.17 19.58 -4.10
C LEU A 508 -12.47 19.14 -4.78
N ILE A 509 -12.85 19.85 -5.83
CA ILE A 509 -14.22 19.80 -6.38
C ILE A 509 -14.46 18.61 -7.31
N GLY A 510 -13.39 17.94 -7.71
CA GLY A 510 -13.44 16.83 -8.65
C GLY A 510 -12.06 16.50 -9.21
N SER A 511 -11.99 15.43 -10.00
CA SER A 511 -10.77 14.94 -10.62
C SER A 511 -11.10 14.28 -11.95
N THR A 512 -10.25 14.45 -12.97
CA THR A 512 -10.39 13.68 -14.21
C THR A 512 -9.97 12.24 -13.97
N ALA A 513 -10.90 11.29 -14.11
CA ALA A 513 -10.67 9.89 -13.81
C ALA A 513 -9.94 9.14 -14.92
N TYR A 514 -8.97 8.31 -14.50
CA TYR A 514 -8.21 7.44 -15.40
C TYR A 514 -8.57 5.96 -15.24
N MET A 515 -9.23 5.59 -14.14
CA MET A 515 -9.66 4.22 -13.83
C MET A 515 -8.48 3.23 -13.76
N PRO A 516 -7.48 3.46 -12.88
CA PRO A 516 -6.32 2.58 -12.73
C PRO A 516 -6.72 1.13 -12.45
N GLU A 517 -7.84 0.90 -11.76
CA GLU A 517 -8.39 -0.43 -11.50
C GLU A 517 -8.78 -1.24 -12.75
N ARG A 518 -8.79 -0.62 -13.94
CA ARG A 518 -9.10 -1.22 -15.24
C ARG A 518 -7.91 -1.23 -16.21
N TYR A 519 -6.72 -0.79 -15.77
CA TYR A 519 -5.53 -0.77 -16.63
C TYR A 519 -5.15 -2.19 -17.05
N GLY A 520 -5.13 -3.12 -16.09
CA GLY A 520 -4.71 -4.50 -16.29
C GLY A 520 -5.46 -5.20 -17.42
N ASP A 521 -6.78 -5.07 -17.47
CA ASP A 521 -7.61 -5.72 -18.51
C ASP A 521 -7.12 -5.36 -19.92
N LYS A 522 -6.80 -4.08 -20.17
CA LYS A 522 -6.33 -3.62 -21.47
C LYS A 522 -4.85 -3.87 -21.70
N ILE A 523 -4.01 -3.70 -20.68
CA ILE A 523 -2.56 -3.89 -20.81
C ILE A 523 -2.24 -5.37 -21.04
N ILE A 524 -2.93 -6.29 -20.34
CA ILE A 524 -2.75 -7.73 -20.54
C ILE A 524 -3.20 -8.16 -21.94
N ASP A 525 -4.35 -7.67 -22.42
CA ASP A 525 -4.77 -7.90 -23.82
C ASP A 525 -3.73 -7.38 -24.83
N LEU A 526 -3.22 -6.16 -24.61
CA LEU A 526 -2.18 -5.57 -25.44
C LEU A 526 -0.87 -6.38 -25.42
N ALA A 527 -0.45 -6.82 -24.23
CA ALA A 527 0.76 -7.62 -24.07
C ALA A 527 0.65 -8.96 -24.79
N LEU A 528 -0.49 -9.65 -24.67
CA LEU A 528 -0.72 -10.92 -25.36
C LEU A 528 -0.68 -10.76 -26.89
N LYS A 529 -1.23 -9.67 -27.44
CA LYS A 529 -1.15 -9.37 -28.88
C LYS A 529 0.29 -9.18 -29.33
N ILE A 530 1.07 -8.40 -28.59
CA ILE A 530 2.50 -8.18 -28.87
C ILE A 530 3.26 -9.52 -28.84
N LEU A 531 3.06 -10.33 -27.80
CA LEU A 531 3.72 -11.62 -27.61
C LEU A 531 3.34 -12.66 -28.67
N ARG A 532 2.16 -12.54 -29.28
CA ARG A 532 1.71 -13.38 -30.42
C ARG A 532 2.17 -12.86 -31.78
N GLY A 533 2.90 -11.74 -31.83
CA GLY A 533 3.33 -11.11 -33.07
C GLY A 533 2.22 -10.41 -33.84
N GLU A 534 1.09 -10.09 -33.17
CA GLU A 534 0.00 -9.34 -33.76
C GLU A 534 0.35 -7.84 -33.86
N SER A 535 -0.24 -7.15 -34.83
CA SER A 535 -0.07 -5.71 -34.96
C SER A 535 -0.88 -4.97 -33.88
N VAL A 536 -0.23 -4.04 -33.20
CA VAL A 536 -0.85 -3.19 -32.16
C VAL A 536 -0.63 -1.72 -32.48
N PRO A 537 -1.55 -0.81 -32.08
CA PRO A 537 -1.33 0.62 -32.23
C PRO A 537 -0.15 1.07 -31.34
N PRO A 538 0.61 2.10 -31.75
CA PRO A 538 1.76 2.58 -30.99
C PRO A 538 1.38 3.26 -29.67
N ALA A 539 0.11 3.68 -29.54
CA ALA A 539 -0.43 4.29 -28.33
C ALA A 539 -1.87 3.80 -28.08
N VAL A 540 -2.15 3.44 -26.84
CA VAL A 540 -3.48 3.06 -26.35
C VAL A 540 -3.87 3.97 -25.19
N TYR A 541 -5.05 4.58 -25.29
CA TYR A 541 -5.53 5.53 -24.29
C TYR A 541 -6.71 4.99 -23.48
N MET A 542 -6.74 5.39 -22.20
CA MET A 542 -7.93 5.28 -21.36
C MET A 542 -8.98 6.32 -21.73
N GLN A 543 -10.24 6.01 -21.42
CA GLN A 543 -11.33 6.98 -21.56
C GLN A 543 -11.32 7.92 -20.36
N HIS A 544 -11.57 9.20 -20.62
CA HIS A 544 -11.54 10.24 -19.59
C HIS A 544 -12.93 10.78 -19.29
N VAL A 545 -13.20 10.95 -18.00
CA VAL A 545 -14.39 11.63 -17.49
C VAL A 545 -14.00 12.49 -16.31
N PHE A 546 -14.49 13.73 -16.25
CA PHE A 546 -14.36 14.52 -15.03
C PHE A 546 -15.38 14.03 -14.01
N ILE A 547 -14.87 13.60 -12.85
CA ILE A 547 -15.69 13.11 -11.75
C ILE A 547 -15.83 14.19 -10.68
N ASP A 548 -17.06 14.49 -10.31
CA ASP A 548 -17.43 15.40 -9.24
C ASP A 548 -18.49 14.76 -8.33
N ALA A 549 -18.94 15.51 -7.32
CA ALA A 549 -19.97 15.05 -6.37
C ALA A 549 -21.27 14.59 -7.04
N SER A 550 -21.59 15.09 -8.25
CA SER A 550 -22.85 14.78 -8.94
C SER A 550 -22.83 13.44 -9.66
N ASN A 551 -21.65 12.94 -10.06
CA ASN A 551 -21.53 11.75 -10.89
C ASN A 551 -20.63 10.65 -10.30
N ILE A 552 -19.91 10.92 -9.20
CA ILE A 552 -18.98 9.94 -8.62
C ILE A 552 -19.62 8.61 -8.28
N ALA A 553 -20.87 8.58 -7.81
CA ALA A 553 -21.59 7.34 -7.50
C ALA A 553 -21.80 6.43 -8.72
N ARG A 554 -21.80 6.97 -9.95
CA ARG A 554 -21.93 6.18 -11.19
C ARG A 554 -20.67 5.39 -11.51
N TYR A 555 -19.49 5.94 -11.20
CA TYR A 555 -18.20 5.38 -11.55
C TYR A 555 -17.54 4.66 -10.38
N TYR A 556 -17.71 5.24 -9.18
CA TYR A 556 -17.20 4.76 -7.90
C TYR A 556 -18.37 4.75 -6.91
N PRO A 557 -19.30 3.77 -7.02
CA PRO A 557 -20.42 3.66 -6.10
C PRO A 557 -19.92 3.63 -4.66
N ALA A 558 -20.67 4.27 -3.75
CA ALA A 558 -20.48 4.01 -2.34
C ALA A 558 -20.85 2.53 -2.16
N VAL A 559 -19.91 1.73 -1.68
CA VAL A 559 -20.24 0.41 -1.20
C VAL A 559 -21.05 0.66 0.08
N ASP A 560 -22.25 0.08 0.18
CA ASP A 560 -23.16 0.27 1.33
C ASP A 560 -22.62 -0.40 2.61
#